data_AF-A0A970UEL0-F1
#
_entry.id   AF-A0A970UEL0-F1
#
_cell.length_a   1.000
_cell.length_b   1.000
_cell.length_c   1.000
_cell.angle_alpha   90.00
_cell.angle_beta   90.00
_cell.angle_gamma   90.00
#
_symmetry.space_group_name_H-M   'P 1'
#
loop_
_entity.id
_entity.type
_entity.pdbx_description
1 polymer ?
#
loop_
_entity_poly.entity_id
_entity_poly.type
_entity_poly.pdbx_seq_one_letter_code
_entity_poly.pdbx_strand_id
1 'polypeptide(L)'
;MRYWLVIGLSVLSGLAYATPKVTIVASAFVLEHKFEQLRAIATAQDVQLEVLRPDSHTQKNQVLQQLNSSDLVILDTPRPNDSERVTEYLADMAWQRQQPWMQVGGGRPQYDGLPKELAQFWLDYYAYGGVENMQQLFASLVKHSKNQPVLTLPESKKIPLQGIYHPQAEQFFTELEDYITWAEQRYTAPRALVAFAINEQQISDMQTSAIDELIQRSEAQRSAGIVTGCLLV
;
A
#
# COMPACT_ATOMS: atom_id res chain seq x y z
N MET A 1 11.65 -59.32 35.03
CA MET A 1 11.28 -57.91 35.31
C MET A 1 11.67 -57.07 34.10
N ARG A 2 10.71 -56.62 33.29
CA ARG A 2 10.98 -55.88 32.04
C ARG A 2 10.24 -54.55 32.12
N TYR A 3 10.97 -53.50 32.47
CA TYR A 3 10.45 -52.13 32.57
C TYR A 3 10.10 -51.63 31.17
N TRP A 4 8.82 -51.27 30.97
CA TRP A 4 8.37 -50.54 29.79
C TRP A 4 8.55 -49.04 30.05
N LEU A 5 9.41 -48.41 29.25
CA LEU A 5 9.69 -46.98 29.29
C LEU A 5 8.67 -46.30 28.36
N VAL A 6 7.67 -45.63 28.94
CA VAL A 6 6.71 -44.81 28.18
C VAL A 6 7.35 -43.45 27.96
N ILE A 7 7.79 -43.19 26.72
CA ILE A 7 8.23 -41.85 26.29
C ILE A 7 6.96 -41.05 25.98
N GLY A 8 6.64 -40.10 26.86
CA GLY A 8 5.56 -39.13 26.64
C GLY A 8 5.95 -38.16 25.53
N LEU A 9 5.23 -38.22 24.40
CA LEU A 9 5.39 -37.28 23.31
C LEU A 9 4.59 -36.01 23.64
N SER A 10 5.27 -35.01 24.20
CA SER A 10 4.68 -33.68 24.42
C SER A 10 4.53 -32.97 23.07
N VAL A 11 3.30 -32.95 22.53
CA VAL A 11 2.97 -32.12 21.37
C VAL A 11 2.97 -30.66 21.82
N LEU A 12 4.01 -29.91 21.46
CA LEU A 12 4.01 -28.46 21.51
C LEU A 12 3.06 -27.95 20.43
N SER A 13 1.80 -27.70 20.80
CA SER A 13 0.87 -26.94 19.99
C SER A 13 1.33 -25.49 19.93
N GLY A 14 2.09 -25.13 18.90
CA GLY A 14 2.32 -23.73 18.57
C GLY A 14 0.99 -23.06 18.26
N LEU A 15 0.66 -21.96 18.94
CA LEU A 15 -0.45 -21.08 18.56
C LEU A 15 -0.13 -20.51 17.18
N ALA A 16 -0.67 -21.12 16.12
CA ALA A 16 -0.67 -20.52 14.80
C ALA A 16 -1.65 -19.35 14.84
N TYR A 17 -1.13 -18.12 14.81
CA TYR A 17 -1.95 -16.93 14.62
C TYR A 17 -2.48 -16.95 13.18
N ALA A 18 -3.79 -16.75 13.02
CA ALA A 18 -4.40 -16.66 11.71
C ALA A 18 -3.83 -15.45 10.95
N THR A 19 -3.51 -15.66 9.67
CA THR A 19 -3.10 -14.61 8.74
C THR A 19 -4.24 -13.60 8.62
N PRO A 20 -4.02 -12.30 8.90
CA PRO A 20 -5.09 -11.31 8.80
C PRO A 20 -5.60 -11.21 7.36
N LYS A 21 -6.91 -11.07 7.22
CA LYS A 21 -7.61 -10.94 5.95
C LYS A 21 -8.11 -9.51 5.76
N VAL A 22 -7.66 -8.87 4.69
CA VAL A 22 -8.05 -7.51 4.31
C VAL A 22 -8.85 -7.58 3.02
N THR A 23 -9.97 -6.87 2.97
CA THR A 23 -10.69 -6.65 1.72
C THR A 23 -10.61 -5.18 1.33
N ILE A 24 -10.06 -4.90 0.16
CA ILE A 24 -10.16 -3.57 -0.47
C ILE A 24 -11.39 -3.55 -1.38
N VAL A 25 -12.31 -2.60 -1.15
CA VAL A 25 -13.39 -2.28 -2.08
C VAL A 25 -12.96 -1.06 -2.88
N ALA A 26 -12.59 -1.29 -4.13
CA ALA A 26 -12.07 -0.27 -5.02
C ALA A 26 -13.06 0.14 -6.09
N SER A 27 -12.95 1.37 -6.56
CA SER A 27 -13.70 1.83 -7.73
C SER A 27 -13.16 1.24 -9.04
N ALA A 28 -13.98 1.25 -10.09
CA ALA A 28 -13.56 0.84 -11.43
C ALA A 28 -12.45 1.73 -12.04
N PHE A 29 -12.14 2.88 -11.41
CA PHE A 29 -11.13 3.82 -11.89
C PHE A 29 -9.68 3.41 -11.57
N VAL A 30 -9.47 2.67 -10.47
CA VAL A 30 -8.13 2.31 -10.02
C VAL A 30 -7.55 1.21 -10.91
N LEU A 31 -6.34 1.38 -11.45
CA LEU A 31 -5.76 0.41 -12.39
C LEU A 31 -5.45 -0.93 -11.69
N GLU A 32 -5.70 -2.05 -12.37
CA GLU A 32 -5.52 -3.40 -11.79
C GLU A 32 -4.07 -3.64 -11.33
N HIS A 33 -3.10 -3.01 -12.01
CA HIS A 33 -1.69 -3.13 -11.67
C HIS A 33 -1.37 -2.70 -10.24
N LYS A 34 -2.03 -1.66 -9.71
CA LYS A 34 -1.90 -1.25 -8.29
C LYS A 34 -2.26 -2.42 -7.38
N PHE A 35 -3.34 -3.14 -7.68
CA PHE A 35 -3.83 -4.25 -6.87
C PHE A 35 -2.94 -5.49 -6.98
N GLU A 36 -2.33 -5.75 -8.14
CA GLU A 36 -1.30 -6.80 -8.27
C GLU A 36 -0.12 -6.53 -7.35
N GLN A 37 0.39 -5.30 -7.32
CA GLN A 37 1.48 -4.91 -6.43
C GLN A 37 1.06 -4.96 -4.96
N LEU A 38 -0.14 -4.46 -4.61
CA LEU A 38 -0.66 -4.56 -3.25
C LEU A 38 -0.79 -6.02 -2.79
N ARG A 39 -1.27 -6.93 -3.65
CA ARG A 39 -1.35 -8.37 -3.32
C ARG A 39 0.04 -8.97 -3.11
N ALA A 40 1.02 -8.60 -3.93
CA ALA A 40 2.40 -9.06 -3.77
C ALA A 40 3.01 -8.59 -2.44
N ILE A 41 2.84 -7.31 -2.10
CA ILE A 41 3.32 -6.72 -0.84
C ILE A 41 2.60 -7.33 0.36
N ALA A 42 1.27 -7.48 0.30
CA ALA A 42 0.48 -8.13 1.35
C ALA A 42 0.92 -9.57 1.60
N THR A 43 1.10 -10.35 0.53
CA THR A 43 1.57 -11.74 0.63
C THR A 43 2.96 -11.83 1.26
N ALA A 44 3.88 -10.93 0.89
CA ALA A 44 5.22 -10.87 1.47
C ALA A 44 5.21 -10.48 2.96
N GLN A 45 4.13 -9.86 3.44
CA GLN A 45 3.93 -9.48 4.84
C GLN A 45 3.00 -10.42 5.60
N ASP A 46 2.68 -11.61 5.07
CA ASP A 46 1.70 -12.54 5.67
C ASP A 46 0.32 -11.90 5.90
N VAL A 47 -0.22 -11.23 4.87
CA VAL A 47 -1.58 -10.69 4.84
C VAL A 47 -2.34 -11.28 3.65
N GLN A 48 -3.55 -11.79 3.88
CA GLN A 48 -4.45 -12.22 2.81
C GLN A 48 -5.21 -10.99 2.28
N LEU A 49 -4.90 -10.58 1.05
CA LEU A 49 -5.56 -9.42 0.43
C LEU A 49 -6.55 -9.85 -0.65
N GLU A 50 -7.81 -9.52 -0.43
CA GLU A 50 -8.90 -9.60 -1.42
C GLU A 50 -9.18 -8.22 -1.97
N VAL A 51 -9.48 -8.13 -3.27
CA VAL A 51 -9.87 -6.87 -3.91
C VAL A 51 -11.21 -7.06 -4.59
N LEU A 52 -12.19 -6.27 -4.17
CA LEU A 52 -13.52 -6.22 -4.73
C LEU A 52 -13.68 -4.97 -5.56
N ARG A 53 -14.15 -5.17 -6.78
CA ARG A 53 -14.48 -4.10 -7.71
C ARG A 53 -15.95 -4.24 -8.04
N PRO A 54 -16.83 -3.51 -7.32
CA PRO A 54 -18.26 -3.55 -7.58
C PRO A 54 -18.58 -3.28 -9.06
N ASP A 55 -19.11 -4.29 -9.74
CA ASP A 55 -19.73 -4.15 -11.04
C ASP A 55 -21.15 -4.72 -11.02
N SER A 56 -21.92 -4.47 -12.07
CA SER A 56 -23.31 -4.91 -12.18
C SER A 56 -23.48 -6.44 -12.28
N HIS A 57 -22.40 -7.20 -12.38
CA HIS A 57 -22.42 -8.66 -12.63
C HIS A 57 -21.97 -9.48 -11.42
N THR A 58 -21.40 -8.84 -10.40
CA THR A 58 -20.91 -9.52 -9.20
C THR A 58 -22.07 -9.98 -8.31
N GLN A 59 -22.05 -11.23 -7.88
CA GLN A 59 -23.09 -11.79 -7.01
C GLN A 59 -23.06 -11.17 -5.61
N LYS A 60 -24.19 -10.56 -5.20
CA LYS A 60 -24.37 -9.89 -3.90
C LYS A 60 -23.90 -10.72 -2.71
N ASN A 61 -24.30 -12.00 -2.66
CA ASN A 61 -23.98 -12.90 -1.55
C ASN A 61 -22.48 -13.18 -1.42
N GLN A 62 -21.77 -13.28 -2.54
CA GLN A 62 -20.32 -13.52 -2.55
C GLN A 62 -19.57 -12.31 -1.97
N VAL A 63 -19.97 -11.10 -2.38
CA VAL A 63 -19.41 -9.84 -1.87
C VAL A 63 -19.61 -9.73 -0.37
N LEU A 64 -20.84 -9.96 0.11
CA LEU A 64 -21.14 -9.93 1.55
C LEU A 64 -20.33 -10.97 2.32
N GLN A 65 -20.19 -12.18 1.79
CA GLN A 65 -19.39 -13.23 2.42
C GLN A 65 -17.92 -12.80 2.54
N GLN A 66 -17.35 -12.20 1.50
CA GLN A 66 -15.98 -11.71 1.51
C GLN A 66 -15.80 -10.60 2.55
N LEU A 67 -16.66 -9.57 2.53
CA LEU A 67 -16.64 -8.47 3.49
C LEU A 67 -16.78 -8.95 4.93
N ASN A 68 -17.72 -9.86 5.20
CA ASN A 68 -17.98 -10.36 6.55
C ASN A 68 -16.89 -11.30 7.08
N SER A 69 -16.08 -11.89 6.19
CA SER A 69 -14.95 -12.74 6.54
C SER A 69 -13.63 -11.98 6.76
N SER A 70 -13.61 -10.67 6.55
CA SER A 70 -12.39 -9.85 6.63
C SER A 70 -12.18 -9.32 8.04
N ASP A 71 -10.92 -9.19 8.44
CA ASP A 71 -10.51 -8.54 9.69
C ASP A 71 -10.46 -7.01 9.55
N LEU A 72 -10.29 -6.51 8.31
CA LEU A 72 -10.38 -5.09 7.97
C LEU A 72 -10.95 -4.92 6.55
N VAL A 73 -11.85 -3.94 6.40
CA VAL A 73 -12.34 -3.49 5.09
C VAL A 73 -11.81 -2.09 4.78
N ILE A 74 -11.17 -1.92 3.62
CA ILE A 74 -10.67 -0.63 3.14
C ILE A 74 -11.49 -0.22 1.93
N LEU A 75 -12.13 0.94 1.98
CA LEU A 75 -12.82 1.53 0.84
C LEU A 75 -11.84 2.48 0.13
N ASP A 76 -11.33 2.07 -1.05
CA ASP A 76 -10.43 2.87 -1.88
C ASP A 76 -11.24 3.63 -2.94
N THR A 77 -11.58 4.87 -2.61
CA THR A 77 -12.53 5.70 -3.35
C THR A 77 -11.90 7.05 -3.67
N PRO A 78 -10.99 7.16 -4.66
CA PRO A 78 -10.14 8.34 -4.83
C PRO A 78 -10.91 9.65 -5.07
N ARG A 79 -12.09 9.59 -5.70
CA ARG A 79 -12.89 10.76 -6.07
C ARG A 79 -14.25 10.76 -5.36
N PRO A 80 -14.89 11.92 -5.12
CA PRO A 80 -16.18 12.00 -4.44
C PRO A 80 -17.26 11.09 -5.07
N ASN A 81 -17.38 11.14 -6.40
CA ASN A 81 -18.33 10.28 -7.12
C ASN A 81 -18.00 8.77 -6.98
N ASP A 82 -16.73 8.39 -6.78
CA ASP A 82 -16.37 6.99 -6.53
C ASP A 82 -16.81 6.57 -5.12
N SER A 83 -16.65 7.46 -4.14
CA SER A 83 -17.10 7.27 -2.76
C SER A 83 -18.62 7.09 -2.68
N GLU A 84 -19.37 7.96 -3.35
CA GLU A 84 -20.83 7.87 -3.42
C GLU A 84 -21.27 6.52 -4.02
N ARG A 85 -20.72 6.15 -5.18
CA ARG A 85 -21.06 4.89 -5.86
C ARG A 85 -20.73 3.65 -5.03
N VAL A 86 -19.57 3.61 -4.37
CA VAL A 86 -19.21 2.47 -3.50
C VAL A 86 -20.12 2.43 -2.28
N THR A 87 -20.46 3.59 -1.70
CA THR A 87 -21.35 3.66 -0.54
C THR A 87 -22.77 3.21 -0.90
N GLU A 88 -23.31 3.68 -2.02
CA GLU A 88 -24.61 3.24 -2.56
C GLU A 88 -24.63 1.74 -2.83
N TYR A 89 -23.60 1.22 -3.50
CA TYR A 89 -23.46 -0.21 -3.75
C TYR A 89 -23.46 -1.03 -2.46
N LEU A 90 -22.69 -0.63 -1.44
CA LEU A 90 -22.63 -1.33 -0.16
C LEU A 90 -23.95 -1.24 0.62
N ALA A 91 -24.67 -0.11 0.51
CA ALA A 91 -26.00 0.06 1.08
C ALA A 91 -27.03 -0.86 0.40
N ASP A 92 -26.99 -0.96 -0.94
CA ASP A 92 -27.82 -1.87 -1.74
C ASP A 92 -27.54 -3.36 -1.48
N MET A 93 -26.35 -3.68 -0.95
CA MET A 93 -26.00 -5.00 -0.45
C MET A 93 -26.45 -5.24 0.99
N ALA A 94 -26.96 -4.22 1.68
CA ALA A 94 -27.26 -4.25 3.11
C ALA A 94 -26.06 -4.70 3.97
N TRP A 95 -24.83 -4.31 3.58
CA TRP A 95 -23.64 -4.62 4.37
C TRP A 95 -23.73 -3.93 5.74
N GLN A 96 -23.76 -4.74 6.81
CA GLN A 96 -24.00 -4.27 8.17
C GLN A 96 -22.78 -3.63 8.86
N ARG A 97 -21.62 -3.55 8.18
CA ARG A 97 -20.39 -2.96 8.72
C ARG A 97 -19.97 -3.52 10.08
N GLN A 98 -20.14 -4.82 10.29
CA GLN A 98 -19.77 -5.49 11.54
C GLN A 98 -18.25 -5.59 11.74
N GLN A 99 -17.49 -5.54 10.64
CA GLN A 99 -16.04 -5.55 10.66
C GLN A 99 -15.48 -4.13 10.74
N PRO A 100 -14.30 -3.93 11.36
CA PRO A 100 -13.60 -2.66 11.30
C PRO A 100 -13.41 -2.22 9.85
N TRP A 101 -13.62 -0.93 9.58
CA TRP A 101 -13.46 -0.40 8.24
C TRP A 101 -12.92 1.01 8.23
N MET A 102 -12.30 1.37 7.11
CA MET A 102 -11.76 2.70 6.82
C MET A 102 -12.01 3.04 5.35
N GLN A 103 -12.21 4.32 5.07
CA GLN A 103 -12.37 4.87 3.72
C GLN A 103 -11.28 5.90 3.45
N VAL A 104 -10.66 5.75 2.28
CA VAL A 104 -9.59 6.63 1.78
C VAL A 104 -10.03 7.26 0.46
N GLY A 105 -9.79 8.57 0.33
CA GLY A 105 -10.18 9.35 -0.83
C GLY A 105 -11.65 9.77 -0.84
N GLY A 106 -12.01 10.59 -1.84
CA GLY A 106 -13.41 10.93 -2.12
C GLY A 106 -14.07 11.83 -1.08
N GLY A 107 -13.28 12.43 -0.18
CA GLY A 107 -13.76 13.32 0.85
C GLY A 107 -12.89 13.24 2.10
N ARG A 108 -13.46 13.60 3.25
CA ARG A 108 -12.80 13.38 4.54
C ARG A 108 -12.72 11.88 4.82
N PRO A 109 -11.56 11.36 5.27
CA PRO A 109 -11.45 9.98 5.70
C PRO A 109 -12.52 9.61 6.71
N GLN A 110 -13.07 8.40 6.58
CA GLN A 110 -14.06 7.84 7.50
C GLN A 110 -13.58 6.49 7.99
N TYR A 111 -13.98 6.10 9.19
CA TYR A 111 -13.67 4.79 9.75
C TYR A 111 -14.64 4.47 10.88
N ASP A 112 -14.78 3.18 11.18
CA ASP A 112 -15.51 2.68 12.35
C ASP A 112 -14.91 1.35 12.83
N GLY A 113 -15.18 0.97 14.08
CA GLY A 113 -14.66 -0.28 14.67
C GLY A 113 -13.16 -0.27 14.97
N LEU A 114 -12.51 0.90 14.93
CA LEU A 114 -11.08 1.07 15.19
C LEU A 114 -10.81 2.18 16.24
N PRO A 115 -9.81 2.01 17.12
CA PRO A 115 -9.28 3.12 17.90
C PRO A 115 -8.80 4.25 16.99
N LYS A 116 -9.05 5.50 17.37
CA LYS A 116 -8.77 6.68 16.54
C LYS A 116 -7.31 6.75 16.08
N GLU A 117 -6.38 6.53 16.98
CA GLU A 117 -4.94 6.61 16.71
C GLU A 117 -4.51 5.54 15.71
N LEU A 118 -5.06 4.32 15.84
CA LEU A 118 -4.80 3.22 14.92
C LEU A 118 -5.41 3.47 13.54
N ALA A 119 -6.64 3.97 13.50
CA ALA A 119 -7.31 4.32 12.26
C ALA A 119 -6.54 5.40 11.50
N GLN A 120 -6.11 6.48 12.19
CA GLN A 120 -5.31 7.53 11.57
C GLN A 120 -3.98 7.00 11.05
N PHE A 121 -3.30 6.15 11.82
CA PHE A 121 -2.04 5.54 11.42
C PHE A 121 -2.15 4.72 10.14
N TRP A 122 -3.19 3.90 10.00
CA TRP A 122 -3.45 3.12 8.78
C TRP A 122 -3.94 3.97 7.62
N LEU A 123 -4.79 4.98 7.89
CA LEU A 123 -5.25 5.95 6.90
C LEU A 123 -4.07 6.70 6.28
N ASP A 124 -3.11 7.14 7.09
CA ASP A 124 -1.94 7.88 6.62
C ASP A 124 -1.06 7.02 5.71
N TYR A 125 -0.77 5.76 6.09
CA TYR A 125 -0.03 4.86 5.21
C TYR A 125 -0.74 4.64 3.88
N TYR A 126 -2.04 4.35 3.91
CA TYR A 126 -2.80 4.10 2.69
C TYR A 126 -2.91 5.36 1.81
N ALA A 127 -3.16 6.52 2.42
CA ALA A 127 -3.34 7.78 1.72
C ALA A 127 -2.04 8.29 1.08
N TYR A 128 -0.89 8.17 1.76
CA TYR A 128 0.38 8.54 1.16
C TYR A 128 0.88 7.52 0.14
N GLY A 129 0.43 6.26 0.23
CA GLY A 129 0.73 5.25 -0.79
C GLY A 129 2.21 4.93 -0.92
N GLY A 130 2.61 4.27 -2.01
CA GLY A 130 3.99 3.86 -2.25
C GLY A 130 4.37 2.58 -1.53
N VAL A 131 5.40 1.91 -2.06
CA VAL A 131 5.78 0.54 -1.66
C VAL A 131 6.07 0.43 -0.18
N GLU A 132 6.89 1.33 0.37
CA GLU A 132 7.30 1.26 1.77
C GLU A 132 6.13 1.48 2.73
N ASN A 133 5.23 2.43 2.45
CA ASN A 133 4.05 2.65 3.28
C ASN A 133 3.11 1.43 3.24
N MET A 134 2.95 0.79 2.08
CA MET A 134 2.12 -0.40 1.96
C MET A 134 2.72 -1.59 2.70
N GLN A 135 4.06 -1.75 2.66
CA GLN A 135 4.76 -2.77 3.45
C GLN A 135 4.52 -2.56 4.95
N GLN A 136 4.66 -1.32 5.43
CA GLN A 136 4.45 -1.02 6.85
C GLN A 136 2.98 -1.15 7.26
N LEU A 137 2.02 -0.77 6.40
CA LEU A 137 0.60 -0.98 6.64
C LEU A 137 0.31 -2.47 6.86
N PHE A 138 0.74 -3.35 5.95
CA PHE A 138 0.49 -4.78 6.10
C PHE A 138 1.24 -5.41 7.28
N ALA A 139 2.49 -5.02 7.52
CA ALA A 139 3.24 -5.44 8.71
C ALA A 139 2.52 -5.03 10.01
N SER A 140 1.93 -3.84 10.03
CA SER A 140 1.18 -3.32 11.17
C SER A 140 -0.11 -4.11 11.43
N LEU A 141 -0.78 -4.60 10.38
CA LEU A 141 -1.97 -5.44 10.49
C LEU A 141 -1.64 -6.81 11.10
N VAL A 142 -0.50 -7.40 10.73
CA VAL A 142 -0.02 -8.65 11.35
C VAL A 142 0.34 -8.45 12.82
N LYS A 143 0.96 -7.32 13.18
CA LYS A 143 1.19 -6.99 14.60
C LYS A 143 -0.12 -6.84 15.35
N HIS A 144 -1.09 -6.15 14.76
CA HIS A 144 -2.41 -5.96 15.36
C HIS A 144 -3.13 -7.28 15.60
N SER A 145 -3.15 -8.20 14.62
CA SER A 145 -3.78 -9.52 14.76
C SER A 145 -3.13 -10.40 15.84
N LYS A 146 -1.87 -10.13 16.16
CA LYS A 146 -1.12 -10.78 17.25
C LYS A 146 -1.21 -10.03 18.58
N ASN A 147 -2.05 -9.01 18.68
CA ASN A 147 -2.16 -8.10 19.84
C ASN A 147 -0.82 -7.47 20.24
N GLN A 148 0.06 -7.21 19.27
CA GLN A 148 1.34 -6.57 19.49
C GLN A 148 1.23 -5.05 19.30
N PRO A 149 2.11 -4.26 19.94
CA PRO A 149 2.14 -2.81 19.75
C PRO A 149 2.38 -2.43 18.28
N VAL A 150 1.43 -1.70 17.70
CA VAL A 150 1.45 -1.23 16.31
C VAL A 150 2.12 0.14 16.20
N LEU A 151 1.78 1.07 17.09
CA LEU A 151 2.23 2.48 17.08
C LEU A 151 3.71 2.66 17.44
N THR A 152 4.49 1.58 17.45
CA THR A 152 5.95 1.58 17.56
C THR A 152 6.64 1.47 16.21
N LEU A 153 5.88 1.20 15.13
CA LEU A 153 6.36 1.25 13.77
C LEU A 153 6.64 2.70 13.34
N PRO A 154 7.50 2.92 12.32
CA PRO A 154 7.78 4.25 11.79
C PRO A 154 6.50 4.99 11.38
N GLU A 155 6.52 6.32 11.35
CA GLU A 155 5.42 7.06 10.73
C GLU A 155 5.41 6.87 9.20
N SER A 156 4.25 7.05 8.59
CA SER A 156 4.09 7.00 7.14
C SER A 156 4.93 8.07 6.44
N LYS A 157 5.64 7.69 5.38
CA LYS A 157 6.43 8.62 4.57
C LYS A 157 5.53 9.38 3.61
N LYS A 158 5.54 10.71 3.69
CA LYS A 158 4.76 11.56 2.79
C LYS A 158 5.42 11.64 1.43
N ILE A 159 4.65 11.43 0.37
CA ILE A 159 5.06 11.78 -0.99
C ILE A 159 4.76 13.27 -1.17
N PRO A 160 5.77 14.10 -1.48
CA PRO A 160 5.54 15.53 -1.63
C PRO A 160 4.73 15.80 -2.91
N LEU A 161 3.85 16.82 -2.86
CA LEU A 161 3.08 17.25 -4.03
C LEU A 161 3.98 17.78 -5.15
N GLN A 162 5.13 18.35 -4.77
CA GLN A 162 6.14 18.85 -5.70
C GLN A 162 7.52 18.46 -5.19
N GLY A 163 8.38 18.04 -6.09
CA GLY A 163 9.73 17.59 -5.76
C GLY A 163 10.35 16.79 -6.88
N ILE A 164 11.48 16.18 -6.57
CA ILE A 164 12.25 15.35 -7.49
C ILE A 164 12.30 13.93 -6.95
N TYR A 165 11.83 13.01 -7.78
CA TYR A 165 11.92 11.57 -7.54
C TYR A 165 13.05 10.94 -8.37
N HIS A 166 13.73 9.97 -7.77
CA HIS A 166 14.66 9.08 -8.45
C HIS A 166 14.55 7.65 -7.87
N PRO A 167 14.48 6.59 -8.71
CA PRO A 167 14.27 5.21 -8.23
C PRO A 167 15.40 4.67 -7.33
N GLN A 168 16.61 5.25 -7.44
CA GLN A 168 17.78 4.88 -6.63
C GLN A 168 18.03 5.81 -5.43
N ALA A 169 17.17 6.80 -5.19
CA ALA A 169 17.24 7.66 -4.02
C ALA A 169 16.31 7.14 -2.92
N GLU A 170 16.77 7.17 -1.67
CA GLU A 170 15.95 6.74 -0.51
C GLU A 170 14.87 7.76 -0.13
N GLN A 171 14.99 8.99 -0.62
CA GLN A 171 14.11 10.10 -0.29
C GLN A 171 13.82 10.95 -1.53
N PHE A 172 12.71 11.68 -1.48
CA PHE A 172 12.41 12.74 -2.43
C PHE A 172 13.26 13.97 -2.12
N PHE A 173 13.55 14.76 -3.15
CA PHE A 173 14.21 16.06 -3.01
C PHE A 173 13.19 17.17 -3.24
N THR A 174 13.15 18.19 -2.40
CA THR A 174 12.30 19.37 -2.62
C THR A 174 13.05 20.50 -3.32
N GLU A 175 14.39 20.48 -3.23
CA GLU A 175 15.29 21.45 -3.86
C GLU A 175 16.13 20.78 -4.96
N LEU A 176 16.40 21.51 -6.04
CA LEU A 176 17.16 20.99 -7.18
C LEU A 176 18.63 20.76 -6.83
N GLU A 177 19.21 21.65 -6.01
CA GLU A 177 20.60 21.63 -5.59
C GLU A 177 20.92 20.37 -4.78
N ASP A 178 20.00 19.93 -3.91
CA ASP A 178 20.15 18.71 -3.12
C ASP A 178 20.16 17.47 -4.03
N TYR A 179 19.29 17.46 -5.04
CA TYR A 179 19.24 16.39 -6.03
C TYR A 179 20.52 16.33 -6.87
N ILE A 180 21.02 17.48 -7.34
CA ILE A 180 22.28 17.55 -8.10
C ILE A 180 23.45 17.06 -7.24
N THR A 181 23.52 17.50 -5.99
CA THR A 181 24.57 17.07 -5.04
C THR A 181 24.54 15.55 -4.83
N TRP A 182 23.36 14.96 -4.67
CA TRP A 182 23.18 13.52 -4.58
C TRP A 182 23.61 12.79 -5.87
N ALA A 183 23.30 13.36 -7.03
CA ALA A 183 23.60 12.76 -8.33
C ALA A 183 25.10 12.83 -8.67
N GLU A 184 25.79 13.93 -8.36
CA GLU A 184 27.23 14.11 -8.60
C GLU A 184 28.09 13.09 -7.83
N GLN A 185 27.61 12.59 -6.69
CA GLN A 185 28.27 11.51 -5.95
C GLN A 185 28.20 10.15 -6.67
N ARG A 186 27.25 9.99 -7.60
CA ARG A 186 26.95 8.73 -8.29
C ARG A 186 27.41 8.71 -9.74
N TYR A 187 27.41 9.87 -10.40
CA TYR A 187 27.70 9.99 -11.81
C TYR A 187 28.92 10.88 -12.05
N THR A 188 29.91 10.37 -12.79
CA THR A 188 31.11 11.15 -13.12
C THR A 188 30.78 12.21 -14.17
N ALA A 189 30.77 13.48 -13.74
CA ALA A 189 30.58 14.69 -14.56
C ALA A 189 29.23 14.76 -15.30
N PRO A 190 28.15 15.21 -14.64
CA PRO A 190 26.87 15.40 -15.31
C PRO A 190 26.95 16.53 -16.35
N ARG A 191 26.84 16.23 -17.64
CA ARG A 191 26.91 17.19 -18.76
C ARG A 191 25.53 17.68 -19.23
N ALA A 192 24.46 17.01 -18.84
CA ALA A 192 23.09 17.45 -19.12
C ALA A 192 22.10 16.90 -18.08
N LEU A 193 21.06 17.68 -17.80
CA LEU A 193 19.92 17.30 -16.97
C LEU A 193 18.72 17.01 -17.87
N VAL A 194 18.10 15.85 -17.72
CA VAL A 194 16.82 15.53 -18.35
C VAL A 194 15.79 15.36 -17.23
N ALA A 195 14.70 16.11 -17.30
CA ALA A 195 13.61 15.99 -16.36
C ALA A 195 12.39 15.37 -17.05
N PHE A 196 11.78 14.39 -16.40
CA PHE A 196 10.47 13.88 -16.78
C PHE A 196 9.42 14.46 -15.85
N ALA A 197 8.37 15.06 -16.37
CA ALA A 197 7.23 15.48 -15.56
C ALA A 197 6.30 14.29 -15.36
N ILE A 198 6.03 13.95 -14.09
CA ILE A 198 5.06 12.92 -13.71
C ILE A 198 4.15 13.47 -12.62
N ASN A 199 2.97 12.87 -12.51
CA ASN A 199 2.10 13.17 -11.38
C ASN A 199 2.49 12.32 -10.16
N GLU A 200 2.38 12.88 -8.96
CA GLU A 200 2.71 12.19 -7.70
C GLU A 200 1.89 10.92 -7.49
N GLN A 201 0.68 10.84 -8.06
CA GLN A 201 -0.17 9.65 -8.00
C GLN A 201 0.48 8.44 -8.66
N GLN A 202 1.35 8.63 -9.65
CA GLN A 202 2.09 7.51 -10.24
C GLN A 202 3.02 6.85 -9.22
N ILE A 203 3.53 7.61 -8.25
CA ILE A 203 4.37 7.09 -7.18
C ILE A 203 3.53 6.52 -6.04
N SER A 204 2.48 7.24 -5.61
CA SER A 204 1.62 6.78 -4.53
C SER A 204 0.86 5.50 -4.90
N ASP A 205 0.44 5.33 -6.16
CA ASP A 205 -0.17 4.10 -6.67
C ASP A 205 0.87 3.04 -7.10
N MET A 206 2.17 3.27 -6.87
CA MET A 206 3.29 2.35 -7.16
C MET A 206 3.47 2.02 -8.66
N GLN A 207 2.99 2.89 -9.54
CA GLN A 207 3.04 2.77 -11.00
C GLN A 207 4.28 3.47 -11.59
N THR A 208 5.47 3.14 -11.08
CA THR A 208 6.74 3.79 -11.50
C THR A 208 7.53 3.01 -12.55
N SER A 209 7.18 1.76 -12.85
CA SER A 209 8.01 0.85 -13.68
C SER A 209 8.43 1.45 -15.03
N ALA A 210 7.50 2.06 -15.77
CA ALA A 210 7.79 2.67 -17.06
C ALA A 210 8.73 3.88 -16.94
N ILE A 211 8.54 4.72 -15.92
CA ILE A 211 9.38 5.91 -15.73
C ILE A 211 10.76 5.53 -15.18
N ASP A 212 10.83 4.54 -14.30
CA ASP A 212 12.09 3.99 -13.77
C ASP A 212 12.94 3.40 -14.90
N GLU A 213 12.30 2.69 -15.83
CA GLU A 213 12.96 2.17 -17.02
C GLU A 213 13.44 3.28 -17.96
N LEU A 214 12.65 4.35 -18.14
CA LEU A 214 13.07 5.50 -18.95
C LEU A 214 14.27 6.23 -18.34
N ILE A 215 14.28 6.42 -17.01
CA ILE A 215 15.42 6.97 -16.26
C ILE A 215 16.64 6.07 -16.51
N GLN A 216 16.52 4.78 -16.19
CA GLN A 216 17.62 3.83 -16.29
C GLN A 216 18.20 3.76 -17.71
N ARG A 217 17.34 3.72 -18.74
CA ARG A 217 17.77 3.69 -20.15
C ARG A 217 18.42 5.01 -20.58
N SER A 218 17.91 6.14 -20.10
CA SER A 218 18.48 7.47 -20.40
C SER A 218 19.88 7.62 -19.82
N GLU A 219 20.09 7.12 -18.61
CA GLU A 219 21.40 7.09 -17.93
C GLU A 219 22.36 6.10 -18.60
N ALA A 220 21.86 4.92 -19.03
CA ALA A 220 22.69 3.88 -19.64
C ALA A 220 23.13 4.19 -21.09
N GLN A 221 22.29 4.85 -21.89
CA GLN A 221 22.56 5.06 -23.32
C GLN A 221 23.59 6.14 -23.64
N ARG A 222 24.03 6.95 -22.66
CA ARG A 222 25.04 7.99 -22.91
C ARG A 222 26.11 8.00 -21.85
N SER A 223 27.33 7.64 -22.25
CA SER A 223 28.58 7.65 -21.48
C SER A 223 29.04 9.05 -20.99
N ALA A 224 28.14 10.02 -20.87
CA ALA A 224 28.45 11.44 -20.75
C ALA A 224 27.77 12.15 -19.56
N GLY A 225 27.32 11.42 -18.54
CA GLY A 225 26.77 12.02 -17.32
C GLY A 225 25.46 12.74 -17.57
N ILE A 226 24.39 12.00 -17.84
CA ILE A 226 23.04 12.58 -17.78
C ILE A 226 22.47 12.22 -16.42
N VAL A 227 22.06 13.25 -15.68
CA VAL A 227 21.29 13.07 -14.45
C VAL A 227 19.83 13.17 -14.85
N THR A 228 19.04 12.20 -14.42
CA THR A 228 17.64 12.10 -14.83
C THR A 228 16.73 12.02 -13.63
N GLY A 229 15.87 13.01 -13.44
CA GLY A 229 14.95 13.07 -12.30
C GLY A 229 13.52 13.25 -12.76
N CYS A 230 12.57 12.87 -11.91
CA CYS A 230 11.16 13.14 -12.16
C CYS A 230 10.70 14.35 -11.37
N LEU A 231 10.22 15.38 -12.05
CA LEU A 231 9.53 16.48 -11.41
C LEU A 231 8.10 16.05 -11.10
N LEU A 232 7.73 16.10 -9.83
CA LEU A 232 6.36 15.89 -9.37
C LEU A 232 5.57 17.17 -9.61
N VAL A 233 4.49 17.06 -10.39
CA VAL A 233 3.60 18.17 -10.78
C VAL A 233 2.12 17.84 -10.61
#